data_AF-A0A8T1SWM6-F1
#
_entry.id   AF-A0A8T1SWM6-F1
#
_cell.length_a   1.000
_cell.length_b   1.000
_cell.length_c   1.000
_cell.angle_alpha   90.00
_cell.angle_beta   90.00
_cell.angle_gamma   90.00
#
_symmetry.space_group_name_H-M   'P 1'
#
loop_
_entity.id
_entity.type
_entity.pdbx_description
1 polymer ?
#
loop_
_entity_poly.entity_id
_entity_poly.type
_entity_poly.pdbx_seq_one_letter_code
_entity_poly.pdbx_strand_id
1 'polypeptide(L)'
;HRILSLPATTVRTIFKSADQLRESARSATKLSSMKIKKQRSSKMEKMECLLADWIDDLHQNKMPVSLSLIQEKAKSLYDNLKEREGESSTAKKENFNASCGWFHRFQKHANLHNVKLTGEAASAAEDAAEMFPTQLKKIVSEGGYCPKQVFNIDKMNLYWMKMPTRTYISHDEKTAPGFKASKDHLILLLGGNAEGNYKLKPLLIYHSEKPRAIRNYVKFRLPVI
;
A
#
# COMPACT_ATOMS: atom_id res chain seq x y z
N HIS A 1 -53.56 15.27 5.29
CA HIS A 1 -52.22 15.63 5.80
C HIS A 1 -51.69 14.53 6.75
N ARG A 2 -51.51 13.27 6.29
CA ARG A 2 -50.98 12.17 7.15
C ARG A 2 -50.57 10.88 6.40
N ILE A 3 -50.00 10.97 5.20
CA ILE A 3 -49.53 9.77 4.48
C ILE A 3 -48.09 9.38 4.89
N LEU A 4 -47.26 10.34 5.32
CA LEU A 4 -45.83 10.12 5.57
C LEU A 4 -45.38 10.27 7.03
N SER A 5 -46.29 10.55 7.98
CA SER A 5 -45.95 10.78 9.41
C SER A 5 -44.77 11.75 9.64
N LEU A 6 -44.61 12.75 8.77
CA LEU A 6 -43.54 13.75 8.87
C LEU A 6 -44.05 15.02 9.57
N PRO A 7 -43.25 15.65 10.45
CA PRO A 7 -43.53 16.97 10.99
C PRO A 7 -43.68 18.03 9.88
N ALA A 8 -44.58 19.00 10.06
CA ALA A 8 -44.82 20.07 9.08
C ALA A 8 -43.55 20.90 8.78
N THR A 9 -42.65 21.02 9.76
CA THR A 9 -41.34 21.64 9.61
C THR A 9 -40.46 20.88 8.62
N THR A 10 -40.41 19.55 8.71
CA THR A 10 -39.69 18.68 7.79
C THR A 10 -40.25 18.77 6.37
N VAL A 11 -41.57 18.81 6.22
CA VAL A 11 -42.23 18.96 4.91
C VAL A 11 -41.82 20.28 4.26
N ARG A 12 -41.82 21.40 5.00
CA ARG A 12 -41.36 22.70 4.48
C ARG A 12 -39.90 22.67 4.06
N THR A 13 -39.03 22.03 4.84
CA THR A 13 -37.61 21.92 4.48
C THR A 13 -37.42 21.14 3.19
N ILE A 14 -38.15 20.03 3.01
CA ILE A 14 -38.11 19.24 1.76
C ILE A 14 -38.56 20.07 0.56
N PHE A 15 -39.64 20.86 0.69
CA PHE A 15 -40.07 21.76 -0.38
C PHE A 15 -39.02 22.83 -0.69
N LYS A 16 -38.36 23.38 0.33
CA LYS A 16 -37.33 24.43 0.16
C LYS A 16 -36.05 23.91 -0.49
N SER A 17 -35.66 22.66 -0.26
CA SER A 17 -34.48 22.03 -0.85
C SER A 17 -34.81 21.10 -2.03
N ALA A 18 -36.03 21.14 -2.57
CA ALA A 18 -36.51 20.21 -3.58
C ALA A 18 -35.66 20.17 -4.85
N ASP A 19 -35.23 21.34 -5.34
CA ASP A 19 -34.45 21.41 -6.58
C ASP A 19 -33.01 20.90 -6.38
N GLN A 20 -32.41 21.20 -5.24
CA GLN A 20 -31.10 20.64 -4.85
C GLN A 20 -31.16 19.12 -4.67
N LEU A 21 -32.26 18.59 -4.13
CA LEU A 21 -32.49 17.15 -4.00
C LEU A 21 -32.65 16.47 -5.37
N ARG A 22 -33.35 17.12 -6.31
CA ARG A 22 -33.51 16.62 -7.70
C ARG A 22 -32.17 16.61 -8.45
N GLU A 23 -31.39 17.67 -8.31
CA GLU A 23 -30.07 17.78 -8.95
C GLU A 23 -29.07 16.76 -8.38
N SER A 24 -29.07 16.59 -7.06
CA SER A 24 -28.28 15.55 -6.38
C SER A 24 -28.70 14.14 -6.79
N ALA A 25 -30.01 13.89 -6.97
CA ALA A 25 -30.53 12.60 -7.43
C ALA A 25 -30.17 12.29 -8.89
N ARG A 26 -30.09 13.30 -9.76
CA ARG A 26 -29.67 13.13 -11.17
C ARG A 26 -28.18 12.86 -11.31
N SER A 27 -27.36 13.45 -10.44
CA SER A 27 -25.90 13.27 -10.41
C SER A 27 -25.44 12.03 -9.63
N ALA A 28 -26.37 11.36 -8.93
CA ALA A 28 -26.06 10.18 -8.14
C ALA A 28 -25.80 8.96 -9.05
N THR A 29 -24.55 8.48 -9.06
CA THR A 29 -24.21 7.14 -9.54
C THR A 29 -24.79 6.06 -8.61
N LYS A 30 -24.84 4.78 -9.02
CA LYS A 30 -25.31 3.66 -8.17
C LYS A 30 -24.69 3.70 -6.75
N LEU A 31 -23.44 4.16 -6.65
CA LEU A 31 -22.65 4.35 -5.43
C LEU A 31 -23.26 5.37 -4.43
N SER A 32 -23.97 6.38 -4.91
CA SER A 32 -24.47 7.53 -4.11
C SER A 32 -25.91 7.31 -3.57
N SER A 33 -26.60 6.27 -4.05
CA SER A 33 -28.04 6.06 -3.79
C SER A 33 -28.39 5.57 -2.36
N MET A 34 -27.42 5.11 -1.56
CA MET A 34 -27.70 4.56 -0.22
C MET A 34 -27.67 5.64 0.87
N LYS A 35 -28.86 6.12 1.25
CA LYS A 35 -29.17 6.90 2.46
C LYS A 35 -28.47 8.27 2.57
N ILE A 36 -28.93 9.23 1.78
CA ILE A 36 -28.62 10.65 1.94
C ILE A 36 -29.29 11.19 3.22
N LYS A 37 -28.64 11.03 4.38
CA LYS A 37 -29.01 11.75 5.63
C LYS A 37 -28.22 13.05 5.81
N LYS A 38 -27.19 13.29 4.99
CA LYS A 38 -26.36 14.50 5.00
C LYS A 38 -25.91 14.78 3.57
N GLN A 39 -26.26 15.94 3.03
CA GLN A 39 -25.81 16.38 1.71
C GLN A 39 -24.27 16.48 1.77
N ARG A 40 -23.56 15.67 0.98
CA ARG A 40 -22.10 15.76 0.89
C ARG A 40 -21.76 16.94 -0.02
N SER A 41 -20.59 17.55 0.17
CA SER A 41 -20.16 18.58 -0.77
C SER A 41 -19.90 17.94 -2.13
N SER A 42 -20.40 18.57 -3.20
CA SER A 42 -20.21 18.11 -4.59
C SER A 42 -18.73 17.81 -4.91
N LYS A 43 -17.81 18.63 -4.37
CA LYS A 43 -16.35 18.45 -4.43
C LYS A 43 -15.88 17.11 -3.85
N MET A 44 -16.40 16.71 -2.68
CA MET A 44 -16.04 15.44 -2.04
C MET A 44 -16.55 14.25 -2.85
N GLU A 45 -17.77 14.33 -3.40
CA GLU A 45 -18.33 13.26 -4.23
C GLU A 45 -17.53 13.09 -5.52
N LYS A 46 -17.18 14.18 -6.19
CA LYS A 46 -16.35 14.17 -7.39
C LYS A 46 -14.96 13.59 -7.13
N MET A 47 -14.34 13.96 -6.00
CA MET A 47 -13.06 13.39 -5.58
C MET A 47 -13.14 11.88 -5.35
N GLU A 48 -14.17 11.40 -4.66
CA GLU A 48 -14.36 9.98 -4.39
C GLU A 48 -14.60 9.16 -5.66
N CYS A 49 -15.34 9.69 -6.63
CA CYS A 49 -15.49 9.04 -7.94
C CYS A 49 -14.14 8.88 -8.67
N LEU A 50 -13.36 9.97 -8.78
CA LEU A 50 -12.04 9.93 -9.41
C LEU A 50 -11.09 8.98 -8.69
N LEU A 51 -11.19 8.89 -7.36
CA LEU A 51 -10.38 7.99 -6.57
C LEU A 51 -10.77 6.52 -6.80
N ALA A 52 -12.06 6.21 -6.95
CA ALA A 52 -12.54 4.88 -7.29
C ALA A 52 -12.07 4.45 -8.68
N ASP A 53 -12.23 5.31 -9.69
CA ASP A 53 -11.77 5.04 -11.06
C ASP A 53 -10.26 4.78 -11.11
N TRP A 54 -9.48 5.54 -10.33
CA TRP A 54 -8.02 5.35 -10.22
C TRP A 54 -7.64 4.03 -9.54
N ILE A 55 -8.42 3.59 -8.52
CA ILE A 55 -8.21 2.29 -7.87
C ILE A 55 -8.52 1.15 -8.86
N ASP A 56 -9.59 1.27 -9.64
CA ASP A 56 -9.98 0.27 -10.64
C ASP A 56 -8.94 0.13 -11.76
N ASP A 57 -8.41 1.26 -12.27
CA ASP A 57 -7.32 1.26 -13.25
C ASP A 57 -6.06 0.55 -12.72
N LEU A 58 -5.72 0.74 -11.43
CA LEU A 58 -4.59 0.05 -10.81
C LEU A 58 -4.81 -1.46 -10.70
N HIS A 59 -6.03 -1.92 -10.44
CA HIS A 59 -6.32 -3.36 -10.47
C HIS A 59 -6.24 -3.97 -11.85
N GLN A 60 -6.77 -3.28 -12.87
CA GLN A 60 -6.67 -3.74 -14.25
C GLN A 60 -5.21 -3.89 -14.68
N ASN A 61 -4.35 -2.97 -14.21
CA ASN A 61 -2.91 -3.01 -14.42
C ASN A 61 -2.14 -3.93 -13.44
N LYS A 62 -2.83 -4.68 -12.58
CA LYS A 62 -2.27 -5.63 -11.59
C LYS A 62 -1.33 -5.00 -10.56
N MET A 63 -1.53 -3.73 -10.23
CA MET A 63 -0.72 -2.97 -9.29
C MET A 63 -1.41 -2.90 -7.91
N PRO A 64 -0.91 -3.59 -6.87
CA PRO A 64 -1.50 -3.50 -5.55
C PRO A 64 -1.32 -2.12 -4.90
N VAL A 65 -2.36 -1.71 -4.16
CA VAL A 65 -2.47 -0.36 -3.60
C VAL A 65 -2.57 -0.42 -2.07
N SER A 66 -1.71 0.33 -1.38
CA SER A 66 -1.74 0.44 0.08
C SER A 66 -2.71 1.53 0.55
N LEU A 67 -3.14 1.46 1.82
CA LEU A 67 -3.96 2.50 2.45
C LEU A 67 -3.32 3.89 2.38
N SER A 68 -2.02 3.98 2.67
CA SER A 68 -1.29 5.25 2.66
C SER A 68 -1.32 5.90 1.29
N LEU A 69 -1.13 5.11 0.23
CA LEU A 69 -1.13 5.60 -1.14
C LEU A 69 -2.52 6.11 -1.54
N ILE A 70 -3.60 5.44 -1.11
CA ILE A 70 -4.97 5.90 -1.34
C ILE A 70 -5.22 7.22 -0.61
N GLN A 71 -4.78 7.34 0.65
CA GLN A 71 -4.96 8.57 1.43
C GLN A 71 -4.20 9.75 0.82
N GLU A 72 -2.96 9.53 0.36
CA GLU A 72 -2.16 10.56 -0.33
C GLU A 72 -2.78 10.96 -1.67
N LYS A 73 -3.23 9.98 -2.47
CA LYS A 73 -3.92 10.25 -3.73
C LYS A 73 -5.21 11.03 -3.52
N ALA A 74 -5.99 10.69 -2.49
CA ALA A 74 -7.22 11.39 -2.14
C ALA A 74 -6.97 12.85 -1.78
N LYS A 75 -5.93 13.13 -0.98
CA LYS A 75 -5.50 14.51 -0.66
C LYS A 75 -5.12 15.27 -1.93
N SER A 76 -4.27 14.66 -2.77
CA SER A 76 -3.85 15.26 -4.04
C SER A 76 -5.03 15.57 -4.96
N LEU A 77 -5.98 14.64 -5.14
CA LEU A 77 -7.18 14.86 -5.95
C LEU A 77 -8.05 16.00 -5.39
N TYR A 78 -8.22 16.06 -4.07
CA TYR A 78 -8.98 17.11 -3.42
C TYR A 78 -8.35 18.50 -3.61
N ASP A 79 -7.04 18.59 -3.44
CA ASP A 79 -6.29 19.85 -3.64
C ASP A 79 -6.35 20.31 -5.11
N ASN A 80 -6.19 19.38 -6.07
CA ASN A 80 -6.34 19.67 -7.50
C ASN A 80 -7.75 20.19 -7.85
N LEU A 81 -8.80 19.62 -7.25
CA LEU A 81 -10.17 20.08 -7.48
C LEU A 81 -10.41 21.46 -6.87
N LYS A 82 -9.78 21.75 -5.73
CA LYS A 82 -9.83 23.06 -5.09
C LYS A 82 -9.17 24.15 -5.93
N GLU A 83 -8.01 23.86 -6.53
CA GLU A 83 -7.32 24.80 -7.42
C GLU A 83 -8.13 25.11 -8.68
N ARG A 84 -8.79 24.11 -9.27
CA ARG A 84 -9.61 24.29 -10.49
C ARG A 84 -10.89 25.08 -10.30
N GLU A 85 -11.49 25.02 -9.11
CA GLU A 85 -12.72 25.76 -8.80
C GLU A 85 -12.49 27.24 -8.45
N GLY A 86 -11.23 27.72 -8.44
CA GLY A 86 -10.93 29.14 -8.30
C GLY A 86 -11.37 29.75 -6.97
N GLU A 87 -11.37 28.98 -5.88
CA GLU A 87 -11.70 29.47 -4.54
C GLU A 87 -10.66 30.50 -4.07
N SER A 88 -10.92 31.76 -4.42
CA SER A 88 -10.26 32.96 -3.89
C SER A 88 -10.39 32.98 -2.37
N SER A 89 -9.35 32.54 -1.66
CA SER A 89 -8.81 33.03 -0.37
C SER A 89 -9.72 33.49 0.79
N THR A 90 -11.05 33.38 0.76
CA THR A 90 -11.98 33.87 1.79
C THR A 90 -12.99 32.84 2.30
N ALA A 91 -13.19 31.72 1.60
CA ALA A 91 -13.94 30.58 2.15
C ALA A 91 -13.02 29.78 3.10
N LYS A 92 -13.52 29.45 4.31
CA LYS A 92 -12.83 28.65 5.33
C LYS A 92 -11.99 27.55 4.67
N LYS A 93 -10.70 27.50 5.03
CA LYS A 93 -9.72 26.52 4.58
C LYS A 93 -10.14 25.13 5.07
N GLU A 94 -11.14 24.51 4.43
CA GLU A 94 -11.54 23.15 4.70
C GLU A 94 -10.44 22.24 4.16
N ASN A 95 -9.49 21.92 5.03
CA ASN A 95 -8.42 20.98 4.74
C ASN A 95 -8.98 19.57 4.85
N PHE A 96 -8.95 18.84 3.75
CA PHE A 96 -9.29 17.43 3.75
C PHE A 96 -8.10 16.60 4.26
N ASN A 97 -8.25 15.95 5.41
CA ASN A 97 -7.16 15.21 6.04
C ASN A 97 -7.10 13.72 5.63
N ALA A 98 -7.97 13.24 4.73
CA ALA A 98 -8.10 11.83 4.36
C ALA A 98 -8.02 10.86 5.56
N SER A 99 -8.74 11.17 6.65
CA SER A 99 -8.63 10.44 7.92
C SER A 99 -9.04 8.97 7.77
N CYS A 100 -8.58 8.10 8.68
CA CYS A 100 -8.97 6.69 8.68
C CYS A 100 -10.49 6.50 8.72
N GLY A 101 -11.20 7.36 9.47
CA GLY A 101 -12.66 7.32 9.53
C GLY A 101 -13.36 7.81 8.25
N TRP A 102 -12.73 8.68 7.46
CA TRP A 102 -13.20 8.98 6.10
C TRP A 102 -12.95 7.78 5.19
N PHE A 103 -11.73 7.23 5.20
CA PHE A 103 -11.37 6.10 4.34
C PHE A 103 -12.29 4.89 4.58
N HIS A 104 -12.61 4.55 5.83
CA HIS A 104 -13.53 3.44 6.12
C HIS A 104 -14.94 3.66 5.56
N ARG A 105 -15.40 4.91 5.48
CA ARG A 105 -16.70 5.26 4.86
C ARG A 105 -16.61 5.18 3.34
N PHE A 106 -15.56 5.76 2.75
CA PHE A 106 -15.26 5.66 1.33
C PHE A 106 -15.17 4.20 0.90
N GLN A 107 -14.41 3.37 1.63
CA GLN A 107 -14.25 1.94 1.37
C GLN A 107 -15.60 1.21 1.31
N LYS A 108 -16.52 1.50 2.24
CA LYS A 108 -17.88 0.94 2.23
C LYS A 108 -18.70 1.43 1.04
N HIS A 109 -18.59 2.71 0.69
CA HIS A 109 -19.34 3.28 -0.45
C HIS A 109 -18.83 2.73 -1.77
N ALA A 110 -17.51 2.74 -1.98
CA ALA A 110 -16.81 2.20 -3.14
C ALA A 110 -16.83 0.66 -3.20
N ASN A 111 -17.47 -0.01 -2.22
CA ASN A 111 -17.58 -1.47 -2.16
C ASN A 111 -16.21 -2.17 -2.23
N LEU A 112 -15.20 -1.62 -1.56
CA LEU A 112 -13.82 -2.13 -1.59
C LEU A 112 -13.55 -3.07 -0.41
N HIS A 113 -12.82 -4.15 -0.63
CA HIS A 113 -12.36 -5.04 0.43
C HIS A 113 -10.87 -5.34 0.31
N ASN A 114 -10.25 -5.63 1.45
CA ASN A 114 -8.82 -5.71 1.58
C ASN A 114 -8.35 -7.18 1.60
N VAL A 115 -7.64 -7.60 0.56
CA VAL A 115 -7.23 -9.00 0.35
C VAL A 115 -5.73 -9.14 0.52
N LYS A 116 -5.28 -10.26 1.12
CA LYS A 116 -3.86 -10.62 1.23
C LYS A 116 -3.39 -11.21 -0.11
N LEU A 117 -2.29 -10.68 -0.64
CA LEU A 117 -1.59 -11.28 -1.76
C LEU A 117 -0.81 -12.49 -1.23
N THR A 118 -1.27 -13.69 -1.56
CA THR A 118 -0.56 -14.93 -1.25
C THR A 118 0.41 -15.25 -2.38
N GLY A 119 1.70 -15.31 -2.04
CA GLY A 119 2.73 -15.98 -2.84
C GLY A 119 2.90 -17.43 -2.36
N GLU A 120 3.44 -18.29 -3.23
CA GLU A 120 3.71 -19.71 -2.94
C GLU A 120 4.40 -19.90 -1.58
N ALA A 121 3.83 -20.79 -0.76
CA ALA A 121 4.39 -21.19 0.52
C ALA A 121 5.50 -22.22 0.28
N ALA A 122 6.75 -21.87 0.58
CA ALA A 122 7.83 -22.85 0.62
C ALA A 122 7.72 -23.66 1.92
N SER A 123 7.55 -24.98 1.79
CA SER A 123 7.66 -25.93 2.89
C SER A 123 9.15 -26.07 3.24
N ALA A 124 9.50 -25.80 4.51
CA ALA A 124 10.84 -26.03 5.04
C ALA A 124 10.90 -27.40 5.71
N ALA A 125 12.02 -28.12 5.57
CA ALA A 125 12.25 -29.39 6.26
C ALA A 125 12.72 -29.13 7.69
N GLU A 126 11.86 -29.41 8.68
CA GLU A 126 12.09 -29.17 10.12
C GLU A 126 13.26 -29.98 10.69
N ASP A 127 13.40 -31.25 10.27
CA ASP A 127 14.40 -32.18 10.83
C ASP A 127 15.85 -31.74 10.61
N ALA A 128 16.14 -31.11 9.47
CA ALA A 128 17.49 -30.62 9.16
C ALA A 128 17.88 -29.40 10.00
N ALA A 129 16.90 -28.58 10.42
CA ALA A 129 17.14 -27.42 11.26
C ALA A 129 17.51 -27.81 12.70
N GLU A 130 16.96 -28.93 13.21
CA GLU A 130 17.24 -29.41 14.56
C GLU A 130 18.66 -29.98 14.71
N MET A 131 19.20 -30.62 13.67
CA MET A 131 20.54 -31.23 13.72
C MET A 131 21.70 -30.22 13.58
N PHE A 132 21.45 -29.07 12.95
CA PHE A 132 22.48 -28.10 12.58
C PHE A 132 23.28 -27.51 13.78
N PRO A 133 22.65 -27.10 14.90
CA PRO A 133 23.39 -26.53 16.03
C PRO A 133 24.41 -27.48 16.64
N THR A 134 24.08 -28.78 16.72
CA THR A 134 24.96 -29.81 17.27
C THR A 134 26.18 -30.04 16.37
N GLN A 135 25.97 -30.08 15.06
CA GLN A 135 27.04 -30.21 14.08
C GLN A 135 27.96 -28.97 14.07
N LEU A 136 27.38 -27.77 14.12
CA LEU A 136 28.15 -26.52 14.16
C LEU A 136 29.04 -26.44 15.41
N LYS A 137 28.51 -26.80 16.59
CA LYS A 137 29.29 -26.86 17.84
C LYS A 137 30.50 -27.79 17.71
N LYS A 138 30.31 -28.97 17.11
CA LYS A 138 31.39 -29.95 16.88
C LYS A 138 32.51 -29.35 16.01
N ILE A 139 32.15 -28.75 14.87
CA ILE A 139 33.12 -28.11 13.96
C ILE A 139 33.88 -26.97 14.67
N VAL A 140 33.16 -26.13 15.44
CA VAL A 140 33.78 -25.04 16.20
C VAL A 140 34.78 -25.56 17.22
N SER A 141 34.44 -26.62 17.95
CA SER A 141 35.33 -27.24 18.94
C SER A 141 36.53 -27.95 18.32
N GLU A 142 36.33 -28.71 17.25
CA GLU A 142 37.41 -29.48 16.57
C GLU A 142 38.41 -28.54 15.89
N GLY A 143 37.92 -27.45 15.30
CA GLY A 143 38.77 -26.43 14.67
C GLY A 143 39.39 -25.42 15.64
N GLY A 144 39.05 -25.49 16.94
CA GLY A 144 39.57 -24.56 17.95
C GLY A 144 39.20 -23.10 17.71
N TYR A 145 38.08 -22.84 17.01
CA TYR A 145 37.68 -21.48 16.64
C TYR A 145 37.15 -20.72 17.86
N CYS A 146 37.66 -19.52 18.10
CA CYS A 146 37.10 -18.63 19.11
C CYS A 146 35.88 -17.86 18.57
N PRO A 147 34.99 -17.33 19.43
CA PRO A 147 33.81 -16.57 18.98
C PRO A 147 34.10 -15.36 18.08
N LYS A 148 35.33 -14.81 18.14
CA LYS A 148 35.81 -13.76 17.25
C LYS A 148 35.93 -14.20 15.79
N GLN A 149 36.20 -15.49 15.56
CA GLN A 149 36.48 -16.09 14.26
C GLN A 149 35.26 -16.77 13.64
N VAL A 150 34.20 -16.95 14.41
CA VAL A 150 32.93 -17.53 13.92
C VAL A 150 32.05 -16.40 13.43
N PHE A 151 31.71 -16.39 12.14
CA PHE A 151 30.86 -15.38 11.53
C PHE A 151 29.52 -15.98 11.12
N ASN A 152 28.44 -15.28 11.47
CA ASN A 152 27.15 -15.50 10.84
C ASN A 152 26.98 -14.52 9.68
N ILE A 153 26.55 -15.02 8.53
CA ILE A 153 26.37 -14.25 7.31
C ILE A 153 25.00 -14.59 6.73
N ASP A 154 24.22 -13.56 6.41
CA ASP A 154 22.91 -13.72 5.79
C ASP A 154 22.68 -12.75 4.62
N LYS A 155 21.82 -13.16 3.69
CA LYS A 155 21.43 -12.38 2.51
C LYS A 155 20.13 -11.64 2.80
N MET A 156 20.17 -10.32 2.69
CA MET A 156 19.00 -9.47 2.77
C MET A 156 18.65 -8.93 1.39
N ASN A 157 17.38 -9.08 0.99
CA ASN A 157 16.86 -8.49 -0.25
C ASN A 157 16.31 -7.09 0.02
N LEU A 158 16.98 -6.07 -0.51
CA LEU A 158 16.55 -4.67 -0.44
C LEU A 158 15.76 -4.32 -1.71
N TYR A 159 14.45 -4.17 -1.59
CA TYR A 159 13.56 -3.84 -2.70
C TYR A 159 13.41 -2.32 -2.84
N TRP A 160 13.60 -1.78 -4.04
CA TRP A 160 13.31 -0.36 -4.33
C TRP A 160 11.89 -0.14 -4.85
N MET A 161 11.19 -1.19 -5.32
CA MET A 161 9.75 -1.19 -5.63
C MET A 161 9.02 -2.30 -4.88
N LYS A 162 9.04 -2.29 -3.55
CA LYS A 162 8.29 -3.30 -2.78
C LYS A 162 6.78 -3.03 -2.90
N MET A 163 6.10 -3.90 -3.63
CA MET A 163 4.65 -3.86 -3.74
C MET A 163 3.99 -4.20 -2.38
N PRO A 164 2.87 -3.53 -2.02
CA PRO A 164 2.11 -3.84 -0.82
C PRO A 164 1.68 -5.31 -0.78
N THR A 165 1.74 -5.94 0.39
CA THR A 165 1.30 -7.34 0.59
C THR A 165 -0.22 -7.51 0.56
N ARG A 166 -0.97 -6.42 0.58
CA ARG A 166 -2.44 -6.38 0.60
C ARG A 166 -2.91 -5.27 -0.33
N THR A 167 -4.00 -5.50 -1.06
CA THR A 167 -4.61 -4.52 -1.95
C THR A 167 -6.12 -4.43 -1.72
N TYR A 168 -6.75 -3.34 -2.18
CA TYR A 168 -8.17 -3.05 -1.98
C TYR A 168 -8.96 -3.27 -3.26
N ILE A 169 -9.53 -4.44 -3.53
CA ILE A 169 -10.30 -4.71 -4.75
C ILE A 169 -11.81 -4.46 -4.57
N SER A 170 -12.53 -4.25 -5.67
CA SER A 170 -14.00 -4.22 -5.69
C SER A 170 -14.58 -5.54 -5.16
N HIS A 171 -15.69 -5.49 -4.43
CA HIS A 171 -16.38 -6.68 -3.90
C HIS A 171 -16.87 -7.64 -4.97
N ASP A 172 -17.00 -7.19 -6.22
CA ASP A 172 -17.34 -8.08 -7.34
C ASP A 172 -16.20 -9.06 -7.67
N GLU A 173 -14.96 -8.75 -7.25
CA GLU A 173 -13.77 -9.58 -7.44
C GLU A 173 -13.44 -10.39 -6.19
N LYS A 174 -13.40 -11.73 -6.25
CA LYS A 174 -13.09 -12.55 -5.06
C LYS A 174 -11.60 -12.62 -4.71
N THR A 175 -10.74 -12.44 -5.70
CA THR A 175 -9.29 -12.63 -5.58
C THR A 175 -8.58 -11.67 -6.53
N ALA A 176 -7.57 -10.97 -6.04
CA ALA A 176 -6.63 -10.28 -6.90
C ALA A 176 -5.60 -11.30 -7.42
N PRO A 177 -5.39 -11.44 -8.74
CA PRO A 177 -4.32 -12.29 -9.26
C PRO A 177 -2.98 -11.86 -8.65
N GLY A 178 -2.19 -12.83 -8.21
CA GLY A 178 -0.89 -12.57 -7.60
C GLY A 178 0.00 -11.76 -8.55
N PHE A 179 0.56 -10.66 -8.06
CA PHE A 179 1.51 -9.88 -8.83
C PHE A 179 2.89 -10.54 -8.74
N LYS A 180 3.48 -10.87 -9.90
CA LYS A 180 4.91 -11.17 -9.96
C LYS A 180 5.63 -9.82 -9.89
N ALA A 181 5.93 -9.39 -8.66
CA ALA A 181 6.72 -8.19 -8.42
C ALA A 181 7.90 -8.15 -9.39
N SER A 182 8.16 -7.01 -10.04
CA SER A 182 9.50 -6.80 -10.58
C SER A 182 10.41 -6.98 -9.37
N LYS A 183 11.18 -8.06 -9.39
CA LYS A 183 12.11 -8.36 -8.32
C LYS A 183 13.34 -7.51 -8.59
N ASP A 184 13.17 -6.21 -8.77
CA ASP A 184 14.30 -5.32 -8.80
C ASP A 184 14.64 -5.04 -7.33
N HIS A 185 15.61 -5.81 -6.86
CA HIS A 185 16.14 -5.74 -5.50
C HIS A 185 17.65 -5.84 -5.56
N LEU A 186 18.29 -5.16 -4.63
CA LEU A 186 19.70 -5.37 -4.34
C LEU A 186 19.80 -6.48 -3.31
N ILE A 187 20.69 -7.45 -3.55
CA ILE A 187 20.98 -8.48 -2.56
C ILE A 187 22.17 -7.99 -1.76
N LEU A 188 21.98 -7.73 -0.48
CA LEU A 188 23.04 -7.35 0.44
C LEU A 188 23.47 -8.56 1.25
N LEU A 189 24.77 -8.78 1.35
CA LEU A 189 25.37 -9.70 2.31
C LEU A 189 25.69 -8.92 3.58
N LEU A 190 25.12 -9.36 4.68
CA LEU A 190 25.39 -8.82 6.01
C LEU A 190 25.95 -9.92 6.87
N GLY A 191 26.86 -9.58 7.78
CA GLY A 191 27.34 -10.56 8.73
C GLY A 191 28.09 -9.93 9.88
N GLY A 192 28.23 -10.70 10.95
CA GLY A 192 28.92 -10.31 12.16
C GLY A 192 29.50 -11.53 12.86
N ASN A 193 30.49 -11.30 13.70
CA ASN A 193 31.08 -12.39 14.47
C ASN A 193 30.20 -12.80 15.67
N ALA A 194 30.40 -14.01 16.16
CA ALA A 194 29.64 -14.56 17.28
C ALA A 194 29.92 -13.81 18.60
N GLU A 195 31.08 -13.15 18.72
CA GLU A 195 31.37 -12.26 19.85
C GLU A 195 30.56 -10.94 19.82
N GLY A 196 30.03 -10.55 18.66
CA GLY A 196 29.17 -9.37 18.49
C GLY A 196 29.91 -8.02 18.43
N ASN A 197 31.24 -8.01 18.50
CA ASN A 197 32.05 -6.80 18.44
C ASN A 197 32.55 -6.45 17.04
N TYR A 198 32.33 -7.31 16.04
CA TYR A 198 32.76 -7.07 14.68
C TYR A 198 31.62 -7.29 13.68
N LYS A 199 31.38 -6.27 12.85
CA LYS A 199 30.39 -6.29 11.77
C LYS A 199 31.12 -6.21 10.44
N LEU A 200 30.79 -7.12 9.53
CA LEU A 200 31.28 -7.06 8.16
C LEU A 200 30.71 -5.82 7.47
N LYS A 201 31.52 -5.20 6.62
CA LYS A 201 31.04 -4.17 5.72
C LYS A 201 29.97 -4.79 4.80
N PRO A 202 28.77 -4.20 4.67
CA PRO A 202 27.75 -4.72 3.78
C PRO A 202 28.28 -4.90 2.36
N LEU A 203 28.10 -6.08 1.77
CA LEU A 203 28.54 -6.37 0.41
C LEU A 203 27.34 -6.44 -0.52
N LEU A 204 27.45 -5.84 -1.70
CA LEU A 204 26.42 -5.94 -2.71
C LEU A 204 26.68 -7.17 -3.58
N ILE A 205 25.77 -8.14 -3.52
CA ILE A 205 25.81 -9.36 -4.33
C ILE A 205 25.01 -9.14 -5.61
N TYR A 206 25.63 -9.50 -6.73
CA TYR A 206 24.95 -9.56 -8.02
C TYR A 206 24.77 -11.01 -8.48
N HIS A 207 23.68 -11.29 -9.20
CA HIS A 207 23.43 -12.61 -9.78
C HIS A 207 24.28 -12.91 -11.02
N SER A 208 24.80 -11.87 -11.68
CA SER A 208 25.64 -12.00 -12.88
C SER A 208 27.08 -11.59 -12.57
N GLU A 209 28.04 -12.34 -13.10
CA GLU A 209 29.48 -12.02 -13.04
C GLU A 209 29.82 -10.68 -13.72
N LYS A 210 28.96 -10.24 -14.65
CA LYS A 210 29.04 -8.95 -15.34
C LYS A 210 27.66 -8.28 -15.33
N PRO A 211 27.25 -7.68 -14.19
CA PRO A 211 25.98 -7.00 -14.07
C PRO A 211 25.88 -5.87 -15.10
N ARG A 212 24.72 -5.75 -15.76
CA ARG A 212 24.45 -4.64 -16.69
C ARG A 212 24.59 -3.27 -16.03
N ALA A 213 24.25 -3.17 -14.74
CA ALA A 213 24.34 -1.94 -13.95
C ALA A 213 25.78 -1.40 -13.80
N ILE A 214 26.80 -2.25 -13.95
CA ILE A 214 28.22 -1.85 -13.91
C ILE A 214 28.89 -1.93 -15.28
N ARG A 215 28.12 -2.05 -16.36
CA ARG A 215 28.64 -2.01 -17.72
C ARG A 215 29.30 -0.63 -17.92
N ASN A 216 30.60 -0.65 -18.22
CA ASN A 216 31.50 0.52 -18.36
C ASN A 216 32.21 1.00 -17.09
N TYR A 217 32.05 0.32 -15.94
CA TYR A 217 32.90 0.56 -14.77
C TYR A 217 34.13 -0.35 -14.80
N VAL A 218 35.27 0.21 -14.38
CA VAL A 218 36.54 -0.51 -14.28
C VAL A 218 36.54 -1.41 -13.05
N LYS A 219 36.45 -2.73 -13.24
CA LYS A 219 36.25 -3.71 -12.14
C LYS A 219 37.27 -3.60 -11.00
N PHE A 220 38.55 -3.35 -11.29
CA PHE A 220 39.60 -3.24 -10.25
C PHE A 220 39.49 -1.97 -9.39
N ARG A 221 38.68 -0.98 -9.81
CA ARG A 221 38.41 0.24 -9.04
C ARG A 221 37.19 0.10 -8.13
N LEU A 222 36.43 -0.98 -8.27
CA LEU A 222 35.37 -1.30 -7.33
C LEU A 222 36.02 -1.83 -6.05
N PRO A 223 35.48 -1.54 -4.87
CA PRO A 223 35.93 -2.16 -3.63
C PRO A 223 35.55 -3.65 -3.69
N VAL A 224 36.40 -4.46 -4.32
CA VAL A 224 36.31 -5.91 -4.34
C VAL A 224 37.04 -6.43 -3.10
N ILE A 225 36.39 -7.30 -2.34
CA ILE A 225 37.08 -8.27 -1.47
C ILE A 225 37.02 -9.59 -2.21
#